data_AF-A0A7X8V3L0-F1
#
_entry.id   AF-A0A7X8V3L0-F1
#
_cell.length_a   1.000
_cell.length_b   1.000
_cell.length_c   1.000
_cell.angle_alpha   90.00
_cell.angle_beta   90.00
_cell.angle_gamma   90.00
#
_symmetry.space_group_name_H-M   'P 1'
#
loop_
_entity.id
_entity.type
_entity.pdbx_description
1 polymer ?
#
loop_
_entity_poly.entity_id
_entity_poly.type
_entity_poly.pdbx_seq_one_letter_code
_entity_poly.pdbx_strand_id
1 'polypeptide(L)'
;MSELDPLIKENRTALATVAIKREDKAPLSGAEVVIAQKKHKFLFGGSCFFLIPLVNNEVTGKDKEKLEEISEKFFALFNYVTLPFYWGRFERQRGRPDTER
;
A
#
# COMPACT_ATOMS: atom_id res chain seq x y z
N MET A 1 -4.58 4.93 25.61
CA MET A 1 -5.08 4.44 24.30
C MET A 1 -6.59 4.65 24.10
N SER A 2 -7.37 5.13 25.08
CA SER A 2 -8.83 5.23 24.99
C SER A 2 -9.40 6.37 24.12
N GLU A 3 -8.60 7.37 23.73
CA GLU A 3 -9.09 8.52 22.94
C GLU A 3 -8.87 8.43 21.43
N LEU A 4 -8.15 7.40 20.95
CA LEU A 4 -7.85 7.26 19.51
C LEU A 4 -9.06 6.78 18.71
N ASP A 5 -9.86 5.85 19.25
CA ASP A 5 -10.99 5.26 18.54
C ASP A 5 -12.09 6.27 18.18
N PRO A 6 -12.51 7.18 19.08
CA PRO A 6 -13.47 8.24 18.73
C PRO A 6 -12.94 9.16 17.63
N LEU A 7 -11.68 9.60 17.74
CA LEU A 7 -11.07 10.51 16.77
C LEU A 7 -10.91 9.88 15.38
N ILE A 8 -10.59 8.58 15.31
CA ILE A 8 -10.54 7.84 14.04
C ILE A 8 -11.93 7.76 13.42
N LYS A 9 -12.96 7.42 14.20
CA LYS A 9 -14.34 7.39 13.70
C LYS A 9 -14.76 8.74 13.14
N GLU A 10 -14.49 9.82 13.86
CA GLU A 10 -14.88 11.17 13.46
C GLU A 10 -14.13 11.68 12.22
N ASN A 11 -12.80 11.48 12.17
CA ASN A 11 -11.95 12.16 11.17
C ASN A 11 -11.48 11.25 10.02
N ARG A 12 -11.60 9.92 10.16
CA ARG A 12 -11.04 8.94 9.21
C ARG A 12 -12.05 7.89 8.76
N THR A 13 -13.32 8.02 9.14
CA THR A 13 -14.40 7.18 8.61
C THR A 13 -15.53 8.03 8.03
N ALA A 14 -16.42 7.40 7.28
CA ALA A 14 -17.63 8.02 6.76
C ALA A 14 -18.78 7.03 6.86
N LEU A 15 -19.99 7.54 7.07
CA LEU A 15 -21.20 6.74 6.98
C LEU A 15 -21.53 6.47 5.52
N ALA A 16 -21.85 5.22 5.20
CA ALA A 16 -22.27 4.81 3.87
C ALA A 16 -23.47 3.86 3.97
N THR A 17 -24.47 4.05 3.11
CA THR A 17 -25.62 3.16 2.98
C THR A 17 -25.44 2.31 1.73
N VAL A 18 -25.46 0.98 1.89
CA VAL A 18 -25.35 0.01 0.80
C VAL A 18 -26.67 -0.74 0.69
N ALA A 19 -27.29 -0.71 -0.49
CA ALA A 19 -28.52 -1.46 -0.78
C ALA A 19 -28.22 -2.61 -1.74
N ILE A 20 -28.49 -3.83 -1.32
CA ILE A 20 -28.31 -5.04 -2.14
C ILE A 20 -29.68 -5.51 -2.61
N LYS A 21 -29.82 -5.61 -3.92
CA LYS A 21 -31.08 -5.95 -4.59
C LYS A 21 -30.86 -7.12 -5.53
N ARG A 22 -31.91 -7.90 -5.72
CA ARG A 22 -32.02 -8.90 -6.79
C ARG A 22 -32.15 -8.20 -8.15
N GLU A 23 -32.04 -8.97 -9.23
CA GLU A 23 -32.18 -8.46 -10.60
C GLU A 23 -33.54 -7.79 -10.85
N ASP A 24 -34.59 -8.27 -10.19
CA ASP A 24 -35.95 -7.70 -10.20
C ASP A 24 -36.11 -6.42 -9.34
N LYS A 25 -35.01 -5.90 -8.78
CA LYS A 25 -34.93 -4.74 -7.87
C LYS A 25 -35.52 -4.97 -6.48
N ALA A 26 -35.99 -6.17 -6.13
CA ALA A 26 -36.43 -6.50 -4.78
C ALA A 26 -35.23 -6.55 -3.81
N PRO A 27 -35.41 -6.15 -2.53
CA PRO A 27 -34.35 -6.29 -1.52
C PRO A 27 -33.91 -7.75 -1.36
N LEU A 28 -32.61 -7.99 -1.25
CA LEU A 28 -32.08 -9.32 -0.95
C LEU A 28 -32.21 -9.61 0.56
N SER A 29 -33.15 -10.48 0.96
CA SER A 29 -33.39 -10.85 2.35
C SER A 29 -32.72 -12.17 2.75
N GLY A 30 -32.19 -12.25 3.98
CA GLY A 30 -31.68 -13.50 4.57
C GLY A 30 -30.36 -14.00 3.96
N ALA A 31 -29.65 -13.17 3.20
CA ALA A 31 -28.35 -13.50 2.64
C ALA A 31 -27.22 -13.02 3.54
N GLU A 32 -26.14 -13.80 3.62
CA GLU A 32 -24.89 -13.36 4.21
C GLU A 32 -24.18 -12.37 3.28
N VAL A 33 -23.70 -11.26 3.83
CA VAL A 33 -23.05 -10.19 3.09
C VAL A 33 -21.71 -9.88 3.74
N VAL A 34 -20.63 -9.94 2.96
CA VAL A 34 -19.29 -9.54 3.38
C VAL A 34 -18.94 -8.20 2.75
N ILE A 35 -18.66 -7.19 3.58
CA ILE A 35 -18.18 -5.88 3.15
C ILE A 35 -16.69 -5.79 3.48
N ALA A 36 -15.86 -5.54 2.46
CA ALA A 36 -14.42 -5.39 2.62
C ALA A 36 -13.91 -4.15 1.88
N GLN A 37 -13.19 -3.28 2.59
CA GLN A 37 -12.50 -2.15 1.98
C GLN A 37 -11.26 -2.64 1.23
N LYS A 38 -11.27 -2.55 -0.10
CA LYS A 38 -10.17 -3.04 -0.95
C LYS A 38 -9.11 -1.99 -1.26
N LYS A 39 -9.52 -0.71 -1.37
CA LYS A 39 -8.66 0.45 -1.63
C LYS A 39 -9.28 1.69 -0.99
N HIS A 40 -8.49 2.74 -0.83
CA HIS A 40 -8.96 4.05 -0.39
C HIS A 40 -8.25 5.16 -1.17
N LYS A 41 -8.90 6.33 -1.28
CA LYS A 41 -8.33 7.52 -1.93
C LYS A 41 -7.31 8.25 -1.06
N PHE A 42 -7.43 8.14 0.26
CA PHE A 42 -6.41 8.63 1.19
C PHE A 42 -5.08 7.97 0.88
N LEU A 43 -3.98 8.72 0.76
CA LEU A 43 -2.67 8.11 0.51
C LEU A 43 -2.08 7.71 1.86
N PHE A 44 -2.05 6.41 2.11
CA PHE A 44 -1.44 5.80 3.29
C PHE A 44 -0.20 5.03 2.84
N GLY A 45 0.96 5.46 3.31
CA GLY A 45 2.22 4.98 2.78
C GLY A 45 3.41 5.21 3.70
N GLY A 46 4.56 4.74 3.22
CA GLY A 46 5.85 4.89 3.87
C GLY A 46 7.01 4.90 2.88
N SER A 47 8.22 4.95 3.41
CA SER A 47 9.45 4.82 2.63
C SER A 47 9.72 3.36 2.27
N CYS A 48 10.08 3.08 1.02
CA CYS A 48 10.34 1.71 0.56
C CYS A 48 11.74 1.59 -0.07
N PHE A 49 12.77 1.94 0.69
CA PHE A 49 14.15 1.99 0.22
C PHE A 49 14.71 0.59 -0.06
N PHE A 50 14.20 -0.41 0.66
CA PHE A 50 14.61 -1.81 0.55
C PHE A 50 14.20 -2.45 -0.78
N LEU A 51 13.23 -1.89 -1.51
CA LEU A 51 12.83 -2.40 -2.81
C LEU A 51 13.91 -2.23 -3.87
N ILE A 52 14.70 -1.15 -3.84
CA ILE A 52 15.69 -0.86 -4.88
C ILE A 52 16.70 -2.01 -5.06
N PRO A 53 17.43 -2.44 -4.02
CA PRO A 53 18.35 -3.57 -4.18
C PRO A 53 17.61 -4.89 -4.49
N LEU A 54 16.35 -5.05 -4.04
CA LEU A 54 15.56 -6.24 -4.33
C LEU A 54 15.20 -6.36 -5.83
N VAL A 55 14.66 -5.29 -6.43
CA VAL A 55 14.24 -5.30 -7.84
C VAL A 55 15.41 -5.30 -8.82
N ASN A 56 16.57 -4.78 -8.38
CA ASN A 56 17.80 -4.78 -9.15
C ASN A 56 18.65 -6.06 -8.96
N ASN A 57 18.13 -7.08 -8.27
CA ASN A 57 18.82 -8.35 -7.99
C ASN A 57 20.18 -8.19 -7.26
N GLU A 58 20.32 -7.16 -6.43
CA GLU A 58 21.55 -6.86 -5.67
C GLU A 58 21.62 -7.63 -4.34
N VAL A 59 20.57 -8.38 -4.01
CA VAL A 59 20.44 -9.19 -2.78
C VAL A 59 20.17 -10.64 -3.13
N THR A 60 20.67 -11.57 -2.32
CA THR A 60 20.56 -13.02 -2.55
C THR A 60 20.31 -13.79 -1.26
N GLY A 61 19.94 -15.06 -1.39
CA GLY A 61 19.73 -15.97 -0.26
C GLY A 61 18.68 -15.44 0.73
N LYS A 62 18.97 -15.63 2.03
CA LYS A 62 18.04 -15.26 3.12
C LYS A 62 17.66 -13.79 3.15
N ASP A 63 18.56 -12.90 2.73
CA ASP A 63 18.26 -11.46 2.70
C ASP A 63 17.24 -11.13 1.60
N LYS A 64 17.32 -11.82 0.46
CA LYS A 64 16.32 -11.69 -0.61
C LYS A 64 14.95 -12.17 -0.13
N GLU A 65 14.87 -13.37 0.44
CA GLU A 65 13.62 -13.94 0.98
C GLU A 65 12.97 -13.00 2.00
N LYS A 66 13.77 -12.43 2.92
CA LYS A 66 13.31 -11.47 3.90
C LYS A 66 12.75 -10.20 3.27
N LEU A 67 13.42 -9.65 2.25
CA LEU A 67 12.97 -8.44 1.58
C LEU A 67 11.72 -8.68 0.73
N GLU A 68 11.56 -9.87 0.14
CA GLU A 68 10.33 -10.28 -0.55
C GLU A 68 9.15 -10.33 0.43
N GLU A 69 9.32 -10.95 1.61
CA GLU A 69 8.28 -11.00 2.64
C GLU A 69 7.90 -9.60 3.15
N ILE A 70 8.89 -8.74 3.41
CA ILE A 70 8.64 -7.35 3.81
C ILE A 70 7.89 -6.59 2.71
N SER A 71 8.26 -6.80 1.45
CA SER A 71 7.62 -6.15 0.30
C SER A 71 6.15 -6.56 0.16
N GLU A 72 5.86 -7.86 0.28
CA GLU A 72 4.49 -8.38 0.26
C GLU A 72 3.62 -7.73 1.35
N LYS A 73 4.12 -7.72 2.59
CA LYS A 73 3.41 -7.10 3.72
C LYS A 73 3.23 -5.59 3.55
N PHE A 74 4.24 -4.90 3.02
CA PHE A 74 4.19 -3.47 2.74
C PHE A 74 3.07 -3.15 1.75
N PHE A 75 3.00 -3.87 0.62
CA PHE A 75 1.99 -3.64 -0.42
C PHE A 75 0.60 -4.16 -0.06
N ALA A 76 0.49 -5.10 0.89
CA ALA A 76 -0.79 -5.50 1.46
C ALA A 76 -1.43 -4.40 2.33
N LEU A 77 -0.61 -3.51 2.92
CA LEU A 77 -1.06 -2.46 3.84
C LEU A 77 -1.16 -1.08 3.18
N PHE A 78 -0.14 -0.70 2.40
CA PHE A 78 0.02 0.65 1.90
C PHE A 78 -0.41 0.78 0.43
N ASN A 79 -1.02 1.92 0.09
CA ASN A 79 -1.36 2.29 -1.29
C ASN A 79 -0.48 3.41 -1.85
N TYR A 80 0.51 3.86 -1.07
CA TYR A 80 1.42 4.93 -1.43
C TYR A 80 2.84 4.60 -0.99
N VAL A 81 3.83 5.04 -1.76
CA VAL A 81 5.24 4.84 -1.45
C VAL A 81 6.06 6.07 -1.77
N THR A 82 6.98 6.41 -0.87
CA THR A 82 8.06 7.36 -1.17
C THR A 82 9.30 6.57 -1.54
N LEU A 83 9.76 6.74 -2.79
CA LEU A 83 10.99 6.16 -3.27
C LEU A 83 12.15 7.13 -3.08
N PRO A 84 13.34 6.65 -2.66
CA PRO A 84 14.50 7.50 -2.58
C PRO A 84 15.07 7.80 -3.96
N PHE A 85 15.21 9.07 -4.27
CA PHE A 85 15.99 9.52 -5.41
C PHE A 85 16.98 10.59 -4.94
N TYR A 86 18.27 10.30 -5.10
CA TYR A 86 19.36 11.18 -4.71
C TYR A 86 20.24 11.44 -5.91
N TRP A 87 20.28 12.68 -6.40
CA TRP A 87 21.04 13.04 -7.60
C TRP A 87 22.50 12.61 -7.50
N GLY A 88 23.18 12.88 -6.39
CA GLY A 88 24.59 12.48 -6.21
C GLY A 88 24.84 10.98 -6.18
N ARG A 89 23.81 10.14 -5.95
CA ARG A 89 23.94 8.67 -6.08
C ARG A 89 23.66 8.21 -7.50
N PHE A 90 22.69 8.84 -8.16
CA PHE A 90 22.27 8.54 -9.53
C PHE A 90 23.30 9.03 -10.56
N GLU A 91 23.85 10.23 -10.41
CA GLU A 91 24.85 10.82 -11.31
C GLU A 91 26.07 11.27 -10.48
N ARG A 92 26.93 10.31 -10.15
CA ARG A 92 28.15 10.58 -9.36
C ARG A 92 29.15 11.46 -10.11
N GLN A 93 29.15 11.38 -11.44
CA GLN A 93 29.97 12.19 -12.34
C GLN A 93 29.05 12.88 -13.33
N ARG A 94 29.18 14.20 -13.48
CA ARG A 94 28.37 14.99 -14.41
C ARG A 94 28.44 14.40 -15.83
N GLY A 95 27.27 14.17 -16.43
CA GLY A 95 27.09 13.53 -17.72
C GLY A 95 27.10 12.00 -17.70
N ARG A 96 27.16 11.35 -16.53
CA ARG A 96 27.24 9.88 -16.39
C ARG A 96 26.23 9.35 -15.36
N PRO A 97 24.93 9.34 -15.70
CA PRO A 97 23.90 8.78 -14.84
C PRO A 97 23.92 7.24 -14.85
N ASP A 98 23.56 6.65 -13.72
CA ASP A 98 23.46 5.21 -13.48
C ASP A 98 22.05 4.70 -13.84
N THR A 99 21.72 4.73 -15.13
CA THR A 99 20.39 4.35 -15.65
C THR A 99 20.21 2.85 -15.87
N GLU A 100 21.29 2.08 -15.84
CA GLU A 100 21.29 0.63 -16.13
C GLU A 100 21.26 -0.23 -14.87
N ARG A 101 21.23 0.41 -13.69
CA ARG A 101 21.26 -0.27 -12.40
C ARG A 101 19.98 -1.05 -12.10
#